data_AF-A0AAQ3K8M6-F1
#
_entry.id   AF-A0AAQ3K8M6-F1
#
_cell.length_a   1.000
_cell.length_b   1.000
_cell.length_c   1.000
_cell.angle_alpha   90.00
_cell.angle_beta   90.00
_cell.angle_gamma   90.00
#
_symmetry.space_group_name_H-M   'P 1'
#
loop_
_entity.id
_entity.type
_entity.pdbx_description
1 polymer ?
#
loop_
_entity_poly.entity_id
_entity_poly.type
_entity_poly.pdbx_seq_one_letter_code
_entity_poly.pdbx_strand_id
1 'polypeptide(L)'
;MSTNVTLCSILNLNKLTDPNYLDWYHNLRIVLKAENILYVLDTSGPLVSLDDVTVDQQQAYLKYSEDNDMATCIMLASMSPELQKQHQYIDAYTIIFHLKELFEEQARIEQYEISKLLFQDGGGNFNRISCAEDVGLY
;
A
#
# COMPACT_ATOMS: atom_id res chain seq x y z
N MET A 1 22.00 -20.23 -1.93
CA MET A 1 21.97 -18.93 -1.23
C MET A 1 21.97 -17.72 -2.20
N SER A 2 21.60 -17.84 -3.48
CA SER A 2 21.93 -16.80 -4.48
C SER A 2 20.78 -16.29 -5.35
N THR A 3 19.57 -16.83 -5.26
CA THR A 3 18.42 -16.39 -6.07
C THR A 3 17.74 -15.13 -5.51
N ASN A 4 17.74 -14.98 -4.18
CA ASN A 4 17.02 -13.90 -3.50
C ASN A 4 17.70 -12.53 -3.70
N VAL A 5 19.04 -12.49 -3.75
CA VAL A 5 19.79 -11.25 -4.00
C VAL A 5 19.48 -10.68 -5.39
N THR A 6 19.27 -11.53 -6.39
CA THR A 6 18.92 -11.09 -7.75
C THR A 6 17.49 -10.54 -7.81
N LEU A 7 16.54 -11.12 -7.09
CA LEU A 7 15.16 -10.65 -7.08
C LEU A 7 15.02 -9.32 -6.32
N CYS A 8 15.71 -9.15 -5.19
CA CYS A 8 15.75 -7.87 -4.47
C CYS A 8 16.36 -6.74 -5.32
N SER A 9 17.24 -7.05 -6.28
CA SER A 9 17.79 -6.04 -7.18
C SER A 9 16.72 -5.39 -8.08
N ILE A 10 15.66 -6.12 -8.44
CA ILE A 10 14.54 -5.59 -9.24
C ILE A 10 13.83 -4.47 -8.48
N LEU A 11 13.63 -4.67 -7.16
CA LEU A 11 13.03 -3.66 -6.28
C LEU A 11 13.95 -2.45 -6.09
N ASN A 12 15.26 -2.66 -6.06
CA ASN A 12 16.21 -1.55 -5.96
C ASN A 12 16.28 -0.71 -7.26
N LEU A 13 16.05 -1.33 -8.42
CA LEU A 13 15.96 -0.63 -9.71
C LEU A 13 14.63 0.11 -9.88
N ASN A 14 13.55 -0.42 -9.30
CA ASN A 14 12.21 0.14 -9.37
C ASN A 14 11.72 0.60 -8.00
N LYS A 15 12.53 1.41 -7.30
CA LYS A 15 12.14 1.93 -5.99
C LYS A 15 10.83 2.70 -6.08
N LEU A 16 10.01 2.62 -5.05
CA LEU A 16 8.78 3.39 -4.96
C LEU A 16 9.11 4.88 -4.81
N THR A 17 8.77 5.68 -5.81
CA THR A 17 9.03 7.12 -5.89
C THR A 17 7.76 7.94 -6.15
N ASP A 18 6.59 7.34 -5.87
CA ASP A 18 5.21 7.82 -6.05
C ASP A 18 4.48 7.38 -7.34
N PRO A 19 4.83 7.81 -8.56
CA PRO A 19 4.01 7.53 -9.75
C PRO A 19 4.06 6.06 -10.20
N ASN A 20 4.97 5.26 -9.66
CA ASN A 20 5.24 3.88 -10.09
C ASN A 20 4.69 2.82 -9.12
N TYR A 21 3.69 3.14 -8.30
CA TYR A 21 3.14 2.22 -7.30
C TYR A 21 2.75 0.86 -7.88
N LEU A 22 2.05 0.82 -9.02
CA LEU A 22 1.59 -0.44 -9.62
C LEU A 22 2.77 -1.33 -10.07
N ASP A 23 3.79 -0.74 -10.68
CA ASP A 23 4.99 -1.46 -11.12
C ASP A 23 5.80 -1.97 -9.92
N TRP A 24 5.99 -1.10 -8.92
CA TRP A 24 6.64 -1.47 -7.66
C TRP A 24 5.89 -2.59 -6.94
N TYR A 25 4.57 -2.49 -6.82
CA TYR A 25 3.73 -3.48 -6.15
C TYR A 25 3.76 -4.82 -6.89
N HIS A 26 3.75 -4.82 -8.23
CA HIS A 26 3.90 -6.03 -9.02
C HIS A 26 5.26 -6.71 -8.76
N ASN A 27 6.35 -5.94 -8.79
CA ASN A 27 7.69 -6.44 -8.49
C ASN A 27 7.79 -6.98 -7.05
N LEU A 28 7.20 -6.28 -6.08
CA LEU A 28 7.17 -6.70 -4.68
C LEU A 28 6.50 -8.07 -4.54
N ARG A 29 5.32 -8.27 -5.16
CA ARG A 29 4.63 -9.55 -5.12
C ARG A 29 5.46 -10.70 -5.69
N ILE A 30 6.27 -10.44 -6.73
CA ILE A 30 7.19 -11.45 -7.29
C ILE A 30 8.26 -11.84 -6.26
N VAL A 31 8.90 -10.84 -5.64
CA VAL A 31 9.94 -11.08 -4.62
C VAL A 31 9.36 -11.84 -3.42
N LEU A 32 8.25 -11.38 -2.85
CA LEU A 32 7.64 -12.02 -1.67
C LEU A 32 7.09 -13.42 -1.98
N LYS A 33 6.64 -13.67 -3.22
CA LYS A 33 6.23 -15.01 -3.66
C LYS A 33 7.42 -15.96 -3.74
N ALA A 34 8.59 -15.48 -4.18
CA ALA A 34 9.80 -16.28 -4.21
C ALA A 34 10.30 -16.65 -2.80
N GLU A 35 10.10 -15.76 -1.83
CA GLU A 35 10.40 -15.99 -0.41
C GLU A 35 9.32 -16.79 0.33
N ASN A 36 8.20 -17.12 -0.32
CA ASN A 36 7.04 -17.81 0.27
C ASN A 36 6.40 -17.06 1.46
N ILE A 37 6.49 -15.73 1.46
CA ILE A 37 5.93 -14.85 2.51
C ILE A 37 4.83 -13.91 1.99
N LEU A 38 4.42 -14.05 0.71
CA LEU A 38 3.41 -13.18 0.09
C LEU A 38 2.11 -13.03 0.90
N TYR A 39 1.72 -14.07 1.64
CA TYR A 39 0.48 -14.11 2.42
C TYR A 39 0.39 -13.03 3.50
N VAL A 40 1.52 -12.48 3.96
CA VAL A 40 1.57 -11.40 4.96
C VAL A 40 1.00 -10.08 4.44
N LEU A 41 0.88 -9.92 3.11
CA LEU A 41 0.24 -8.73 2.53
C LEU A 41 -1.27 -8.75 2.63
N ASP A 42 -1.88 -9.94 2.75
CA ASP A 42 -3.33 -10.11 2.70
C ASP A 42 -3.94 -10.42 4.08
N THR A 43 -3.11 -10.73 5.09
CA THR A 43 -3.56 -11.18 6.41
C THR A 43 -2.98 -10.28 7.50
N SER A 44 -3.85 -9.62 8.28
CA SER A 44 -3.46 -8.82 9.43
C SER A 44 -3.18 -9.71 10.66
N GLY A 45 -2.12 -10.51 10.64
CA GLY A 45 -1.71 -11.36 11.77
C GLY A 45 -2.68 -12.48 12.18
N PRO A 46 -2.19 -13.60 12.73
CA PRO A 46 -3.07 -14.59 13.32
C PRO A 46 -3.69 -14.06 14.62
N LEU A 47 -5.02 -14.05 14.69
CA LEU A 47 -5.78 -13.76 15.92
C LEU A 47 -5.59 -14.92 16.90
N VAL A 48 -4.55 -14.87 17.73
CA VAL A 48 -4.34 -15.86 18.78
C VAL A 48 -5.26 -15.52 19.97
N SER A 49 -6.27 -16.35 20.21
CA SER A 49 -7.11 -16.29 21.40
C SER A 49 -6.32 -16.77 22.63
N LEU A 50 -6.27 -15.96 23.69
CA LEU A 50 -5.44 -16.19 24.88
C LEU A 50 -5.80 -17.44 25.71
N ASP A 51 -6.97 -18.04 25.50
CA ASP A 51 -7.52 -19.00 26.47
C ASP A 51 -7.09 -20.46 26.27
N ASP A 52 -6.47 -20.85 25.14
CA ASP A 52 -5.92 -22.20 24.92
C ASP A 52 -4.93 -22.23 23.72
N VAL A 53 -3.79 -21.54 23.86
CA VAL A 53 -2.77 -21.51 22.80
C VAL A 53 -1.99 -22.82 22.79
N THR A 54 -2.21 -23.63 21.76
CA THR A 54 -1.41 -24.83 21.48
C THR A 54 0.01 -24.45 21.05
N VAL A 55 0.97 -25.37 21.25
CA VAL A 55 2.36 -25.19 20.79
C VAL A 55 2.40 -24.89 19.27
N ASP A 56 1.51 -25.51 18.50
CA ASP A 56 1.42 -25.31 17.05
C ASP A 56 0.95 -23.88 16.70
N GLN A 57 -0.01 -23.31 17.45
CA GLN A 57 -0.46 -21.93 17.26
C GLN A 57 0.64 -20.92 17.64
N GLN A 58 1.39 -21.18 18.70
CA GLN A 58 2.52 -20.34 19.08
C GLN A 58 3.62 -20.35 18.01
N GLN A 59 3.94 -21.54 17.46
CA GLN A 59 4.92 -21.67 16.38
C GLN A 59 4.46 -20.98 15.09
N ALA A 60 3.16 -21.06 14.77
CA ALA A 60 2.57 -20.36 13.62
C ALA A 60 2.63 -18.84 13.80
N TYR A 61 2.37 -18.32 15.01
CA TYR A 61 2.51 -16.90 15.31
C TYR A 61 3.95 -16.41 15.17
N LEU A 62 4.93 -17.14 15.73
CA LEU A 62 6.34 -16.79 15.62
C LEU A 62 6.79 -16.75 14.15
N LYS A 63 6.44 -17.79 13.38
CA LYS A 63 6.71 -17.82 11.94
C LYS A 63 6.06 -16.64 11.20
N TYR A 64 4.80 -16.34 11.50
CA TYR A 64 4.13 -15.16 10.92
C TYR A 64 4.90 -13.87 11.23
N SER A 65 5.33 -13.69 12.48
CA SER A 65 6.06 -12.50 12.90
C SER A 65 7.38 -12.35 12.13
N GLU A 66 8.15 -13.43 12.00
CA GLU A 66 9.41 -13.44 11.24
C GLU A 66 9.18 -13.12 9.75
N ASP A 67 8.16 -13.73 9.14
CA ASP A 67 7.81 -13.51 7.74
C ASP A 67 7.30 -12.07 7.51
N ASN A 68 6.53 -11.52 8.46
CA ASN A 68 6.07 -10.13 8.44
C ASN A 68 7.22 -9.13 8.58
N ASP A 69 8.17 -9.39 9.48
CA ASP A 69 9.35 -8.54 9.65
C ASP A 69 10.21 -8.55 8.38
N MET A 70 10.40 -9.72 7.76
CA MET A 70 11.12 -9.84 6.50
C MET A 70 10.44 -9.05 5.37
N ALA A 71 9.12 -9.21 5.21
CA ALA A 71 8.37 -8.46 4.21
C ALA A 71 8.45 -6.94 4.44
N THR A 72 8.32 -6.51 5.70
CA THR A 72 8.45 -5.10 6.10
C THR A 72 9.85 -4.56 5.74
N CYS A 73 10.92 -5.31 6.02
CA CYS A 73 12.28 -4.93 5.64
C CYS A 73 12.45 -4.81 4.12
N ILE A 74 11.92 -5.76 3.34
CA ILE A 74 11.98 -5.73 1.86
C ILE A 74 11.26 -4.49 1.33
N MET A 75 10.05 -4.23 1.85
CA MET A 75 9.24 -3.08 1.47
C MET A 75 9.99 -1.77 1.76
N LEU A 76 10.43 -1.56 2.99
CA LEU A 76 11.17 -0.35 3.38
C LEU A 76 12.44 -0.17 2.53
N ALA A 77 13.25 -1.22 2.33
CA ALA A 77 14.47 -1.13 1.53
C ALA A 77 14.21 -0.70 0.06
N SER A 78 13.01 -0.98 -0.45
CA SER A 78 12.58 -0.67 -1.81
C SER A 78 11.81 0.66 -1.96
N MET A 79 11.72 1.46 -0.90
CA MET A 79 11.03 2.76 -0.91
C MET A 79 12.00 3.94 -0.99
N SER A 80 11.47 5.12 -1.34
CA SER A 80 12.15 6.40 -1.15
C SER A 80 12.38 6.68 0.34
N PRO A 81 13.41 7.48 0.69
CA PRO A 81 13.68 7.84 2.09
C PRO A 81 12.49 8.51 2.80
N GLU A 82 11.68 9.27 2.07
CA GLU A 82 10.50 9.95 2.57
C GLU A 82 9.42 8.94 2.99
N LEU A 83 9.11 7.97 2.13
CA LEU A 83 8.15 6.91 2.43
C LEU A 83 8.67 5.96 3.52
N GLN A 84 9.97 5.66 3.54
CA GLN A 84 10.56 4.86 4.61
C GLN A 84 10.29 5.46 6.00
N LYS A 85 10.50 6.77 6.18
CA LYS A 85 10.28 7.44 7.46
C LYS A 85 8.82 7.39 7.91
N GLN A 86 7.88 7.45 6.98
CA GLN A 86 6.45 7.37 7.28
C GLN A 86 6.02 5.98 7.74
N HIS A 87 6.74 4.93 7.32
CA HIS A 87 6.31 3.53 7.48
C HIS A 87 7.22 2.67 8.37
N GLN A 88 8.28 3.24 8.98
CA GLN A 88 9.34 2.44 9.63
C GLN A 88 8.91 1.60 10.84
N TYR A 89 7.74 1.88 11.43
CA TYR A 89 7.22 1.21 12.64
C TYR A 89 5.87 0.53 12.39
N ILE A 90 5.56 0.27 11.13
CA ILE A 90 4.26 -0.26 10.69
C ILE A 90 4.48 -1.65 10.06
N ASP A 91 3.50 -2.55 10.21
CA ASP A 91 3.57 -3.89 9.64
C ASP A 91 3.29 -3.91 8.13
N ALA A 92 3.70 -5.00 7.45
CA ALA A 92 3.63 -5.11 6.00
C ALA A 92 2.21 -4.94 5.42
N TYR A 93 1.20 -5.52 6.10
CA TYR A 93 -0.21 -5.40 5.70
C TYR A 93 -0.65 -3.94 5.76
N THR A 94 -0.41 -3.27 6.88
CA THR A 94 -0.80 -1.87 7.08
C THR A 94 -0.05 -0.93 6.12
N ILE A 95 1.23 -1.19 5.81
CA ILE A 95 1.96 -0.41 4.81
C ILE A 95 1.31 -0.53 3.43
N ILE A 96 0.98 -1.74 2.96
CA ILE A 96 0.30 -1.91 1.66
C ILE A 96 -1.04 -1.21 1.64
N PHE A 97 -1.81 -1.31 2.73
CA PHE A 97 -3.10 -0.64 2.85
C PHE A 97 -2.96 0.88 2.73
N HIS A 98 -2.05 1.48 3.50
CA HIS A 98 -1.79 2.92 3.48
C HIS A 98 -1.34 3.41 2.10
N LEU A 99 -0.40 2.69 1.46
CA LEU A 99 0.08 3.06 0.13
C LEU A 99 -1.04 2.98 -0.90
N LYS A 100 -1.88 1.94 -0.85
CA LYS A 100 -3.03 1.81 -1.74
C LYS A 100 -3.98 3.01 -1.60
N GLU A 101 -4.32 3.39 -0.37
CA GLU A 101 -5.17 4.57 -0.12
C GLU A 101 -4.54 5.85 -0.65
N LEU A 102 -3.24 6.06 -0.40
CA LEU A 102 -2.50 7.25 -0.83
C LEU A 102 -2.48 7.39 -2.36
N PHE A 103 -2.20 6.31 -3.09
CA PHE A 103 -2.12 6.36 -4.55
C PHE A 103 -3.48 6.36 -5.24
N GLU A 104 -4.51 5.73 -4.66
CA GLU A 104 -5.88 5.86 -5.15
C GLU A 104 -6.40 7.30 -4.95
N GLU A 105 -6.10 7.94 -3.82
CA GLU A 105 -6.47 9.34 -3.58
C GLU A 105 -5.73 10.29 -4.52
N GLN A 106 -4.42 10.08 -4.72
CA GLN A 106 -3.63 10.87 -5.67
C GLN A 106 -4.19 10.79 -7.09
N ALA A 107 -4.56 9.60 -7.56
CA ALA A 107 -5.18 9.42 -8.87
C ALA A 107 -6.52 10.16 -8.99
N ARG A 108 -7.34 10.18 -7.93
CA ARG A 108 -8.59 10.95 -7.90
C ARG A 108 -8.34 12.45 -8.00
N ILE A 109 -7.36 12.96 -7.24
CA ILE A 109 -7.00 14.39 -7.24
C ILE A 109 -6.51 14.82 -8.63
N GLU A 110 -5.64 14.04 -9.26
CA GLU A 110 -5.13 14.34 -10.61
C GLU A 110 -6.25 14.37 -11.66
N GLN A 111 -7.17 13.40 -11.61
CA GLN A 111 -8.35 13.39 -12.48
C GLN A 111 -9.25 14.61 -12.27
N TYR A 112 -9.45 15.01 -11.02
CA TYR A 112 -10.24 16.20 -10.69
C TYR A 112 -9.60 17.49 -11.21
N GLU A 113 -8.29 17.67 -11.04
CA GLU A 113 -7.58 18.86 -11.55
C GLU A 113 -7.57 18.90 -13.09
N ILE A 114 -7.38 17.75 -13.77
CA ILE A 114 -7.49 17.68 -15.24
C ILE A 114 -8.91 18.06 -15.69
N SER A 115 -9.93 17.47 -15.06
CA SER A 115 -11.34 17.77 -15.32
C SER A 115 -11.63 19.26 -15.17
N LYS A 116 -11.20 19.86 -14.05
CA LYS A 116 -11.36 21.29 -13.77
C LYS A 116 -10.66 22.16 -14.82
N LEU A 117 -9.44 21.82 -15.25
CA LEU A 117 -8.74 22.54 -16.32
C LEU A 117 -9.50 22.47 -17.64
N LEU A 118 -10.03 21.31 -18.00
CA LEU A 118 -10.84 21.13 -19.21
C LEU A 118 -12.12 21.99 -19.17
N PHE A 119 -12.74 22.13 -18.00
CA PHE A 119 -13.93 22.97 -17.81
C PHE A 119 -13.61 24.47 -17.61
N GLN A 120 -12.37 24.83 -17.33
CA GLN A 120 -11.91 26.22 -17.21
C GLN A 120 -11.42 26.80 -18.55
N ASP A 121 -10.75 26.01 -19.40
CA ASP A 121 -10.29 26.45 -20.73
C ASP A 121 -11.40 26.38 -21.80
N GLY A 122 -12.47 25.61 -21.55
CA GLY A 122 -13.68 25.57 -22.38
C GLY A 122 -14.66 26.68 -22.04
N GLY A 123 -14.30 27.95 -22.26
CA GLY A 123 -15.16 29.11 -21.98
C GLY A 123 -16.56 29.00 -22.63
N GLY A 124 -17.57 28.71 -21.81
CA GLY A 124 -18.97 28.66 -22.21
C GLY A 124 -19.88 28.98 -21.03
N ASN A 125 -20.37 30.22 -21.01
CA ASN A 125 -21.38 30.75 -20.10
C ASN A 125 -22.62 29.83 -20.06
N PHE A 126 -22.70 28.92 -19.09
CA PHE A 126 -23.93 28.20 -18.77
C PHE A 126 -24.26 28.40 -17.30
N ASN A 127 -25.44 28.98 -17.10
CA ASN A 127 -26.10 29.34 -15.85
C ASN A 127 -25.63 28.59 -14.59
N ARG A 128 -25.41 29.39 -13.55
CA ARG A 128 -25.55 29.05 -12.12
C ARG A 128 -26.55 27.90 -11.92
N ILE A 129 -26.07 26.70 -11.66
CA ILE A 129 -26.84 25.75 -10.86
C ILE A 129 -26.51 26.08 -9.41
N SER A 130 -27.46 26.79 -8.81
CA SER A 130 -27.57 27.00 -7.37
C SER A 130 -27.59 25.65 -6.66
N CYS A 131 -26.48 25.26 -6.04
CA CYS A 131 -26.53 24.34 -4.90
C CYS A 131 -26.71 25.20 -3.64
N ALA A 132 -27.92 25.73 -3.46
CA ALA A 132 -28.37 26.31 -2.21
C ALA A 132 -29.52 25.42 -1.69
N GLU A 133 -29.28 24.87 -0.51
CA GLU A 133 -30.26 24.58 0.54
C GLU A 133 -31.42 23.62 0.20
N ASP A 134 -31.30 22.39 0.70
CA ASP A 134 -32.42 21.74 1.36
C ASP A 134 -31.91 21.02 2.62
N VAL A 135 -31.68 21.81 3.66
CA VAL A 135 -31.80 21.35 5.05
C VAL A 135 -33.29 21.40 5.36
N GLY A 136 -33.98 20.29 5.13
CA GLY A 136 -35.42 20.14 5.35
C GLY A 136 -35.71 18.90 6.17
N LEU A 137 -35.82 19.10 7.49
CA LEU A 137 -36.35 18.15 8.47
C LEU A 137 -37.70 17.56 8.01
N TYR A 138 -37.83 16.24 8.03
CA TYR A 138 -38.97 15.49 8.58
C TYR A 138 -38.53 14.06 8.92
#